data_AF-A0A957P4V3-F1
#
_entry.id   AF-A0A957P4V3-F1
#
_cell.length_a   1.000
_cell.length_b   1.000
_cell.length_c   1.000
_cell.angle_alpha   90.00
_cell.angle_beta   90.00
_cell.angle_gamma   90.00
#
_symmetry.space_group_name_H-M   'P 1'
#
loop_
_entity.id
_entity.type
_entity.pdbx_description
1 polymer ?
#
loop_
_entity_poly.entity_id
_entity_poly.type
_entity_poly.pdbx_seq_one_letter_code
_entity_poly.pdbx_strand_id
1 'polypeptide(L)'
;NWVASVTFSPDGRFLASGSFDHTARLWEVHSGQSLKTLTGHTNPVWSVAFSPDGRLLASASNDQTVSLRNAHNGQILQTLADHTGPVRALAFSPDGSLLASGSNDQTVRLWDVHTGQSLQTLAGHTNPVWSVAFSPDGRLLASGGEDQTVRVWDVHTGQMRQTFSGHTRPISSVAFSPDGYLLASGSMDRTVCLWDVHTGQIHRTLSGHTNWIWSVAFSPNGRYLATGSADATIKLWDVQTGACLKTLRPERPYERMNITGATGLTHAQKAALKALGAIETQRI
;
A
#
# COMPACT_ATOMS: atom_id res chain seq x y z
N ASN A 1 17.84 2.86 -1.95
CA ASN A 1 16.95 2.76 -0.78
C ASN A 1 15.62 2.16 -1.18
N TRP A 2 14.92 1.54 -0.24
CA TRP A 2 13.65 0.86 -0.51
C TRP A 2 12.54 1.90 -0.70
N VAL A 3 11.69 1.69 -1.70
CA VAL A 3 10.45 2.47 -1.91
C VAL A 3 9.34 1.77 -1.15
N ALA A 4 8.71 2.47 -0.21
CA ALA A 4 7.72 1.91 0.70
C ALA A 4 6.29 2.01 0.15
N SER A 5 5.98 3.11 -0.53
CA SER A 5 4.65 3.41 -1.04
C SER A 5 4.75 4.23 -2.32
N VAL A 6 3.77 4.06 -3.19
CA VAL A 6 3.58 4.86 -4.40
C VAL A 6 2.10 5.19 -4.57
N THR A 7 1.78 6.36 -5.09
CA THR A 7 0.40 6.78 -5.40
C THR A 7 0.39 7.66 -6.64
N PHE A 8 -0.62 7.50 -7.49
CA PHE A 8 -0.86 8.41 -8.60
C PHE A 8 -1.64 9.64 -8.12
N SER A 9 -1.44 10.77 -8.79
CA SER A 9 -2.37 11.90 -8.71
C SER A 9 -3.72 11.50 -9.33
N PRO A 10 -4.84 12.15 -8.94
CA PRO A 10 -6.17 11.83 -9.45
C PRO A 10 -6.30 11.92 -10.98
N ASP A 11 -5.54 12.83 -11.60
CA ASP A 11 -5.47 13.01 -13.06
C ASP A 11 -4.49 12.05 -13.76
N GLY A 12 -3.78 11.20 -13.01
CA GLY A 12 -2.80 10.24 -13.51
C GLY A 12 -1.52 10.86 -14.09
N ARG A 13 -1.34 12.18 -14.00
CA ARG A 13 -0.18 12.88 -14.58
C ARG A 13 1.08 12.75 -13.73
N PHE A 14 0.91 12.63 -12.43
CA PHE A 14 2.00 12.57 -11.46
C PHE A 14 1.95 11.27 -10.65
N LEU A 15 3.13 10.84 -10.21
CA LEU A 15 3.32 9.77 -9.24
C LEU A 15 4.06 10.34 -8.04
N ALA A 16 3.63 10.03 -6.83
CA ALA A 16 4.40 10.28 -5.62
C ALA A 16 4.95 8.96 -5.09
N SER A 17 6.19 8.96 -4.58
CA SER A 17 6.80 7.82 -3.91
C SER A 17 7.34 8.20 -2.54
N GLY A 18 7.12 7.35 -1.54
CA GLY A 18 7.73 7.44 -0.20
C GLY A 18 8.89 6.45 -0.08
N SER A 19 9.99 6.86 0.55
CA SER A 19 11.24 6.09 0.56
C SER A 19 11.93 6.06 1.92
N PHE A 20 12.71 5.01 2.12
CA PHE A 20 13.54 4.82 3.31
C PHE A 20 14.74 5.77 3.40
N ASP A 21 14.97 6.58 2.36
CA ASP A 21 15.92 7.71 2.40
C ASP A 21 15.35 8.98 3.07
N HIS A 22 14.21 8.85 3.76
CA HIS A 22 13.52 9.92 4.50
C HIS A 22 12.87 10.97 3.58
N THR A 23 12.78 10.70 2.27
CA THR A 23 12.18 11.61 1.31
C THR A 23 10.90 11.04 0.72
N ALA A 24 10.01 11.96 0.34
CA ALA A 24 9.01 11.69 -0.69
C ALA A 24 9.46 12.31 -2.01
N ARG A 25 9.13 11.71 -3.15
CA ARG A 25 9.49 12.23 -4.47
C ARG A 25 8.28 12.31 -5.37
N LEU A 26 8.22 13.37 -6.18
CA LEU A 26 7.18 13.58 -7.19
C LEU A 26 7.78 13.35 -8.57
N TRP A 27 7.08 12.59 -9.39
CA TRP A 27 7.50 12.17 -10.72
C TRP A 27 6.43 12.52 -11.74
N GLU A 28 6.85 12.87 -12.95
CA GLU A 28 5.94 12.93 -14.10
C GLU A 28 5.80 11.54 -14.71
N VAL A 29 4.57 11.05 -14.85
CA VAL A 29 4.31 9.66 -15.26
C VAL A 29 4.75 9.41 -16.71
N HIS A 30 4.51 10.37 -17.60
CA HIS A 30 4.76 10.18 -19.03
C HIS A 30 6.24 10.17 -19.38
N SER A 31 7.04 11.02 -18.72
CA SER A 31 8.48 11.14 -18.97
C SER A 31 9.33 10.29 -18.03
N GLY A 32 8.78 9.87 -16.89
CA GLY A 32 9.52 9.20 -15.81
C GLY A 32 10.48 10.13 -15.06
N GLN A 33 10.43 11.44 -15.33
CA GLN A 33 11.34 12.40 -14.71
C GLN A 33 10.96 12.68 -13.25
N SER A 34 11.97 12.72 -12.39
CA SER A 34 11.82 13.20 -11.01
C SER A 34 11.68 14.71 -11.03
N LEU A 35 10.49 15.22 -10.72
CA LEU A 35 10.20 16.65 -10.69
C LEU A 35 10.68 17.31 -9.40
N LYS A 36 10.49 16.64 -8.26
CA LYS A 36 10.77 17.25 -6.95
C LYS A 36 11.10 16.19 -5.90
N THR A 37 12.07 16.52 -5.04
CA THR A 37 12.36 15.77 -3.81
C THR A 37 11.82 16.56 -2.62
N LEU A 38 10.90 15.96 -1.88
CA LEU A 38 10.24 16.53 -0.71
C LEU A 38 10.96 16.03 0.54
N THR A 39 11.71 16.94 1.16
CA THR A 39 12.45 16.70 2.40
C THR A 39 11.69 17.24 3.61
N GLY A 40 12.17 16.92 4.81
CA GLY A 40 11.65 17.44 6.08
C GLY A 40 11.35 16.36 7.12
N HIS A 41 11.10 15.13 6.69
CA HIS A 41 11.04 13.99 7.60
C HIS A 41 12.44 13.62 8.09
N THR A 42 12.54 13.21 9.36
CA THR A 42 13.82 12.83 9.98
C THR A 42 14.09 11.33 9.90
N ASN A 43 13.10 10.55 9.48
CA ASN A 43 13.12 9.10 9.40
C ASN A 43 12.41 8.61 8.12
N PRO A 44 12.44 7.29 7.81
CA PRO A 44 11.81 6.71 6.62
C PRO A 44 10.34 7.13 6.40
N VAL A 45 10.03 7.51 5.15
CA VAL A 45 8.66 7.80 4.71
C VAL A 45 8.01 6.51 4.25
N TRP A 46 6.95 6.10 4.95
CA TRP A 46 6.28 4.82 4.74
C TRP A 46 5.08 4.91 3.81
N SER A 47 4.33 6.00 3.88
CA SER A 47 3.12 6.17 3.10
C SER A 47 3.03 7.57 2.52
N VAL A 48 2.49 7.66 1.32
CA VAL A 48 2.20 8.90 0.60
C VAL A 48 0.81 8.80 0.00
N ALA A 49 0.05 9.89 0.04
CA ALA A 49 -1.32 9.94 -0.49
C ALA A 49 -1.60 11.31 -1.11
N PHE A 50 -2.20 11.34 -2.30
CA PHE A 50 -2.77 12.56 -2.85
C PHE A 50 -4.18 12.77 -2.31
N SER A 51 -4.53 14.03 -2.07
CA SER A 51 -5.92 14.45 -1.93
C SER A 51 -6.73 14.19 -3.22
N PRO A 52 -8.06 14.00 -3.13
CA PRO A 52 -8.90 13.70 -4.29
C PRO A 52 -8.91 14.79 -5.38
N ASP A 53 -8.65 16.05 -5.00
CA ASP A 53 -8.52 17.17 -5.95
C ASP A 53 -7.09 17.35 -6.49
N GLY A 54 -6.14 16.54 -6.02
CA GLY A 54 -4.73 16.55 -6.41
C GLY A 54 -3.93 17.74 -5.91
N ARG A 55 -4.50 18.62 -5.08
CA ARG A 55 -3.83 19.86 -4.63
C ARG A 55 -2.90 19.63 -3.45
N LEU A 56 -3.20 18.63 -2.63
CA LEU A 56 -2.41 18.24 -1.46
C LEU A 56 -1.75 16.87 -1.66
N LEU A 57 -0.56 16.75 -1.07
CA LEU A 57 0.17 15.50 -0.91
C LEU A 57 0.49 15.33 0.58
N ALA A 58 0.06 14.21 1.14
CA ALA A 58 0.38 13.79 2.50
C ALA A 58 1.56 12.81 2.48
N SER A 59 2.45 12.90 3.46
CA SER A 59 3.51 11.91 3.70
C SER A 59 3.58 11.53 5.17
N ALA A 60 3.64 10.23 5.46
CA ALA A 60 3.72 9.65 6.82
C ALA A 60 5.07 8.98 7.04
N SER A 61 5.61 9.14 8.25
CA SER A 61 6.99 8.76 8.54
C SER A 61 7.16 8.04 9.87
N ASN A 62 8.29 7.36 9.97
CA ASN A 62 8.82 6.78 11.20
C ASN A 62 9.09 7.81 12.31
N ASP A 63 9.17 9.09 11.97
CA ASP A 63 9.32 10.19 12.93
C ASP A 63 8.02 10.55 13.66
N GLN A 64 6.98 9.73 13.54
CA GLN A 64 5.68 9.86 14.21
C GLN A 64 4.81 11.01 13.66
N THR A 65 5.25 11.66 12.58
CA THR A 65 4.52 12.79 11.99
C THR A 65 3.91 12.46 10.64
N VAL A 66 2.91 13.27 10.29
CA VAL A 66 2.38 13.39 8.94
C VAL A 66 2.63 14.81 8.43
N SER A 67 3.24 14.96 7.26
CA SER A 67 3.36 16.26 6.60
C SER A 67 2.27 16.42 5.54
N LEU A 68 1.49 17.50 5.61
CA LEU A 68 0.60 17.93 4.54
C LEU A 68 1.28 19.03 3.72
N ARG A 69 1.37 18.80 2.41
CA ARG A 69 2.10 19.67 1.49
C ARG A 69 1.22 20.06 0.32
N ASN A 70 1.45 21.25 -0.21
CA ASN A 70 0.92 21.60 -1.52
C ASN A 70 1.62 20.74 -2.58
N ALA A 71 0.86 20.00 -3.37
CA ALA A 71 1.37 19.05 -4.35
C ALA A 71 2.13 19.73 -5.51
N HIS A 72 1.78 20.97 -5.85
CA HIS A 72 2.37 21.70 -6.96
C HIS A 72 3.73 22.29 -6.62
N ASN A 73 3.83 23.02 -5.50
CA ASN A 73 5.06 23.70 -5.11
C ASN A 73 5.88 22.96 -4.04
N GLY A 74 5.33 21.92 -3.41
CA GLY A 74 5.98 21.10 -2.38
C GLY A 74 6.11 21.75 -1.00
N GLN A 75 5.52 22.92 -0.79
CA GLN A 75 5.55 23.65 0.47
C GLN A 75 4.79 22.86 1.56
N ILE A 76 5.39 22.74 2.74
CA ILE A 76 4.71 22.20 3.92
C ILE A 76 3.67 23.23 4.37
N LEU A 77 2.42 22.80 4.41
CA LEU A 77 1.30 23.60 4.93
C LEU A 77 1.06 23.29 6.40
N GLN A 78 1.13 22.01 6.78
CA GLN A 78 0.90 21.56 8.15
C GLN A 78 1.76 20.33 8.46
N THR A 79 2.11 20.18 9.74
CA THR A 79 2.73 18.98 10.31
C THR A 79 1.83 18.47 11.44
N LEU A 80 1.31 17.26 11.27
CA LEU A 80 0.40 16.60 12.21
C LEU A 80 1.23 15.66 13.10
N ALA A 81 1.21 15.84 14.41
CA ALA A 81 2.21 15.26 15.31
C ALA A 81 1.64 14.71 16.64
N ASP A 82 0.43 14.16 16.62
CA ASP A 82 -0.21 13.59 17.83
C ASP A 82 -0.01 12.08 18.01
N HIS A 83 0.51 11.38 16.99
CA HIS A 83 0.86 9.97 17.13
C HIS A 83 2.08 9.80 18.04
N THR A 84 2.08 8.75 18.86
CA THR A 84 3.20 8.42 19.77
C THR A 84 4.08 7.29 19.23
N GLY A 85 3.76 6.83 18.02
CA GLY A 85 4.46 5.77 17.31
C GLY A 85 4.64 6.11 15.83
N PRO A 86 5.53 5.38 15.14
CA PRO A 86 5.71 5.51 13.70
C PRO A 86 4.40 5.44 12.90
N VAL A 87 4.18 6.40 12.00
CA VAL A 87 2.99 6.41 11.14
C VAL A 87 3.27 5.56 9.89
N ARG A 88 2.35 4.63 9.58
CA ARG A 88 2.55 3.59 8.56
C ARG A 88 1.65 3.77 7.34
N ALA A 89 0.46 4.32 7.53
CA ALA A 89 -0.53 4.42 6.47
C ALA A 89 -1.27 5.75 6.50
N LEU A 90 -1.70 6.18 5.32
CA LEU A 90 -2.49 7.37 5.08
C LEU A 90 -3.61 7.08 4.08
N ALA A 91 -4.76 7.72 4.27
CA ALA A 91 -5.81 7.80 3.27
C ALA A 91 -6.55 9.13 3.41
N PHE A 92 -6.80 9.83 2.31
CA PHE A 92 -7.76 10.94 2.30
C PHE A 92 -9.18 10.40 2.20
N SER A 93 -10.15 11.09 2.82
CA SER A 93 -11.56 10.84 2.55
C SER A 93 -11.91 11.22 1.11
N PRO A 94 -12.96 10.64 0.50
CA PRO A 94 -13.33 10.90 -0.89
C PRO A 94 -13.66 12.38 -1.20
N ASP A 95 -14.17 13.12 -0.21
CA ASP A 95 -14.44 14.55 -0.29
C ASP A 95 -13.21 15.43 0.01
N GLY A 96 -12.09 14.83 0.44
CA GLY A 96 -10.84 15.49 0.77
C GLY A 96 -10.86 16.29 2.08
N SER A 97 -11.95 16.23 2.86
CA SER A 97 -12.08 16.99 4.11
C SER A 97 -11.30 16.36 5.27
N LEU A 98 -11.14 15.05 5.25
CA LEU A 98 -10.45 14.27 6.27
C LEU A 98 -9.20 13.57 5.74
N LEU A 99 -8.24 13.39 6.62
CA LEU A 99 -7.12 12.47 6.46
C LEU A 99 -7.20 11.43 7.57
N ALA A 100 -7.02 10.15 7.24
CA ALA A 100 -6.81 9.08 8.20
C ALA A 100 -5.34 8.70 8.25
N SER A 101 -4.80 8.44 9.45
CA SER A 101 -3.46 7.89 9.63
C SER A 101 -3.46 6.68 10.56
N GLY A 102 -2.82 5.59 10.14
CA GLY A 102 -2.61 4.39 10.96
C GLY A 102 -1.17 4.32 11.48
N SER A 103 -1.00 3.95 12.76
CA SER A 103 0.28 4.05 13.46
C SER A 103 0.66 2.79 14.24
N ASN A 104 1.96 2.66 14.51
CA ASN A 104 2.53 1.70 15.43
C ASN A 104 2.12 1.92 16.89
N ASP A 105 1.52 3.05 17.23
CA ASP A 105 0.88 3.26 18.55
C ASP A 105 -0.48 2.57 18.70
N GLN A 106 -0.83 1.70 17.73
CA GLN A 106 -2.05 0.87 17.74
C GLN A 106 -3.35 1.67 17.53
N THR A 107 -3.24 2.95 17.14
CA THR A 107 -4.39 3.80 16.87
C THR A 107 -4.50 4.18 15.40
N VAL A 108 -5.72 4.53 15.00
CA VAL A 108 -5.97 5.31 13.79
C VAL A 108 -6.43 6.70 14.22
N ARG A 109 -5.90 7.76 13.59
CA ARG A 109 -6.36 9.13 13.82
C ARG A 109 -7.05 9.69 12.60
N LEU A 110 -8.12 10.45 12.83
CA LEU A 110 -8.78 11.28 11.83
C LEU A 110 -8.39 12.74 12.06
N TRP A 111 -7.99 13.39 10.98
CA TRP A 111 -7.53 14.78 10.96
C TRP A 111 -8.42 15.60 10.06
N ASP A 112 -8.76 16.80 10.49
CA ASP A 112 -9.30 17.82 9.59
C ASP A 112 -8.18 18.35 8.70
N VAL A 113 -8.35 18.22 7.39
CA VAL A 113 -7.30 18.60 6.41
C VAL A 113 -7.07 20.11 6.37
N HIS A 114 -8.07 20.91 6.69
CA HIS A 114 -7.99 22.36 6.56
C HIS A 114 -7.32 23.02 7.76
N THR A 115 -7.57 22.50 8.95
CA THR A 115 -7.08 23.04 10.23
C THR A 115 -5.88 22.26 10.77
N GLY A 116 -5.69 21.01 10.35
CA GLY A 116 -4.64 20.12 10.86
C GLY A 116 -4.92 19.56 12.24
N GLN A 117 -6.13 19.76 12.78
CA GLN A 117 -6.49 19.27 14.10
C GLN A 117 -6.81 17.78 14.06
N SER A 118 -6.37 17.03 15.07
CA SER A 118 -6.84 15.66 15.30
C SER A 118 -8.27 15.73 15.83
N LEU A 119 -9.22 15.23 15.03
CA LEU A 119 -10.64 15.23 15.38
C LEU A 119 -11.00 14.02 16.24
N GLN A 120 -10.46 12.85 15.90
CA GLN A 120 -10.79 11.59 16.56
C GLN A 120 -9.57 10.66 16.61
N THR A 121 -9.50 9.89 17.69
CA THR A 121 -8.57 8.76 17.85
C THR A 121 -9.39 7.48 17.96
N LEU A 122 -9.29 6.64 16.94
CA LEU A 122 -9.96 5.34 16.86
C LEU A 122 -9.06 4.30 17.53
N ALA A 123 -9.35 4.01 18.80
CA ALA A 123 -8.66 3.02 19.59
C ALA A 123 -9.39 1.67 19.53
N GLY A 124 -8.64 0.58 19.38
CA GLY A 124 -9.22 -0.77 19.44
C GLY A 124 -8.28 -1.85 18.94
N HIS A 125 -7.41 -1.55 17.97
CA HIS A 125 -6.33 -2.47 17.58
C HIS A 125 -5.41 -2.74 18.77
N THR A 126 -4.90 -3.98 18.87
CA THR A 126 -4.01 -4.39 19.98
C THR A 126 -2.54 -4.41 19.59
N ASN A 127 -2.24 -4.11 18.33
CA ASN A 127 -0.92 -4.10 17.71
C ASN A 127 -0.88 -2.99 16.62
N PRO A 128 0.31 -2.66 16.08
CA PRO A 128 0.46 -1.68 15.02
C PRO A 128 -0.54 -1.76 13.87
N VAL A 129 -1.04 -0.58 13.45
CA VAL A 129 -1.91 -0.44 12.28
C VAL A 129 -1.07 -0.12 11.06
N TRP A 130 -1.17 -0.93 10.01
CA TRP A 130 -0.32 -0.82 8.82
C TRP A 130 -1.03 -0.34 7.58
N SER A 131 -2.37 -0.35 7.57
CA SER A 131 -3.17 0.11 6.44
C SER A 131 -4.48 0.72 6.89
N VAL A 132 -4.91 1.78 6.20
CA VAL A 132 -6.22 2.42 6.35
C VAL A 132 -6.80 2.74 4.99
N ALA A 133 -8.11 2.67 4.84
CA ALA A 133 -8.82 3.06 3.61
C ALA A 133 -10.23 3.56 3.94
N PHE A 134 -10.65 4.67 3.32
CA PHE A 134 -12.05 5.12 3.40
C PHE A 134 -12.93 4.33 2.42
N SER A 135 -14.20 4.13 2.78
CA SER A 135 -15.22 3.69 1.83
C SER A 135 -15.48 4.78 0.78
N PRO A 136 -15.98 4.42 -0.42
CA PRO A 136 -16.23 5.40 -1.49
C PRO A 136 -17.21 6.50 -1.13
N ASP A 137 -18.14 6.24 -0.21
CA ASP A 137 -19.10 7.21 0.32
C ASP A 137 -18.56 8.02 1.51
N GLY A 138 -17.33 7.74 1.96
CA GLY A 138 -16.67 8.40 3.09
C GLY A 138 -17.25 8.10 4.47
N ARG A 139 -18.26 7.22 4.58
CA ARG A 139 -18.94 6.94 5.86
C ARG A 139 -18.21 5.93 6.73
N LEU A 140 -17.45 5.03 6.11
CA LEU A 140 -16.69 4.00 6.79
C LEU A 140 -15.20 4.21 6.58
N LEU A 141 -14.44 3.77 7.58
CA LEU A 141 -13.00 3.60 7.48
C LEU A 141 -12.67 2.14 7.78
N ALA A 142 -11.86 1.51 6.96
CA ALA A 142 -11.26 0.22 7.25
C ALA A 142 -9.83 0.43 7.74
N SER A 143 -9.40 -0.36 8.71
CA SER A 143 -8.01 -0.44 9.15
C SER A 143 -7.57 -1.89 9.33
N GLY A 144 -6.30 -2.17 9.04
CA GLY A 144 -5.71 -3.49 9.22
C GLY A 144 -4.25 -3.40 9.65
N GLY A 145 -3.78 -4.42 10.35
CA GLY A 145 -2.41 -4.40 10.86
C GLY A 145 -1.94 -5.71 11.48
N GLU A 146 -1.06 -5.58 12.47
CA GLU A 146 -0.32 -6.70 13.06
C GLU A 146 -1.16 -7.58 13.99
N ASP A 147 -2.31 -7.11 14.46
CA ASP A 147 -3.28 -7.93 15.22
C ASP A 147 -4.09 -8.90 14.35
N GLN A 148 -3.82 -8.95 13.04
CA GLN A 148 -4.42 -9.90 12.09
C GLN A 148 -5.93 -9.68 11.88
N THR A 149 -6.47 -8.55 12.34
CA THR A 149 -7.87 -8.17 12.14
C THR A 149 -8.02 -7.00 11.18
N VAL A 150 -9.12 -7.00 10.42
CA VAL A 150 -9.59 -5.77 9.78
C VAL A 150 -10.67 -5.18 10.66
N ARG A 151 -10.61 -3.88 10.95
CA ARG A 151 -11.65 -3.18 11.71
C ARG A 151 -12.34 -2.17 10.81
N VAL A 152 -13.65 -2.11 10.92
CA VAL A 152 -14.48 -1.15 10.20
C VAL A 152 -15.08 -0.17 11.21
N TRP A 153 -14.82 1.11 10.98
CA TRP A 153 -15.20 2.22 11.84
C TRP A 153 -16.24 3.08 11.14
N ASP A 154 -17.17 3.62 11.92
CA ASP A 154 -18.02 4.71 11.48
C ASP A 154 -17.23 6.03 11.59
N VAL A 155 -17.06 6.73 10.47
CA VAL A 155 -16.21 7.94 10.40
C VAL A 155 -16.80 9.09 11.21
N HIS A 156 -18.13 9.19 11.28
CA HIS A 156 -18.79 10.30 11.96
C HIS A 156 -18.72 10.15 13.48
N THR A 157 -19.01 8.95 13.98
CA THR A 157 -19.09 8.67 15.42
C THR A 157 -17.77 8.19 16.02
N GLY A 158 -16.81 7.76 15.19
CA GLY A 158 -15.56 7.14 15.62
C GLY A 158 -15.72 5.75 16.23
N GLN A 159 -16.92 5.18 16.18
CA GLN A 159 -17.22 3.88 16.80
C GLN A 159 -16.82 2.73 15.87
N MET A 160 -16.28 1.67 16.46
CA MET A 160 -16.03 0.43 15.73
C MET A 160 -17.37 -0.26 15.45
N ARG A 161 -17.67 -0.48 14.17
CA ARG A 161 -18.88 -1.17 13.73
C ARG A 161 -18.69 -2.67 13.66
N GLN A 162 -17.57 -3.12 13.11
CA GLN A 162 -17.29 -4.53 12.88
C GLN A 162 -15.80 -4.84 13.01
N THR A 163 -15.49 -6.09 13.34
CA THR A 163 -14.15 -6.67 13.28
C THR A 163 -14.21 -7.91 12.41
N PHE A 164 -13.42 -7.94 11.35
CA PHE A 164 -13.30 -9.07 10.46
C PHE A 164 -12.09 -9.89 10.87
N SER A 165 -12.34 -11.16 11.17
CA SER A 165 -11.33 -12.14 11.59
C SER A 165 -11.34 -13.32 10.64
N GLY A 166 -10.15 -13.81 10.28
CA GLY A 166 -9.99 -14.93 9.36
C GLY A 166 -8.59 -15.05 8.76
N HIS A 167 -7.84 -13.95 8.70
CA HIS A 167 -6.40 -14.01 8.44
C HIS A 167 -5.65 -14.65 9.61
N THR A 168 -4.60 -15.41 9.31
CA THR A 168 -3.79 -16.11 10.33
C THR A 168 -2.44 -15.45 10.58
N ARG A 169 -2.18 -14.32 9.91
CA ARG A 169 -0.96 -13.50 10.01
C ARG A 169 -1.30 -12.03 9.75
N PRO A 170 -0.38 -11.10 10.06
CA PRO A 170 -0.60 -9.66 9.91
C PRO A 170 -1.15 -9.23 8.54
N ILE A 171 -2.03 -8.25 8.57
CA ILE A 171 -2.62 -7.62 7.38
C ILE A 171 -1.74 -6.43 6.99
N SER A 172 -1.28 -6.42 5.74
CA SER A 172 -0.41 -5.36 5.22
C SER A 172 -1.18 -4.26 4.49
N SER A 173 -2.36 -4.57 3.96
CA SER A 173 -3.10 -3.67 3.07
C SER A 173 -4.59 -3.96 3.10
N VAL A 174 -5.39 -2.90 3.15
CA VAL A 174 -6.85 -2.95 2.99
C VAL A 174 -7.30 -1.98 1.89
N ALA A 175 -8.36 -2.31 1.17
CA ALA A 175 -8.96 -1.44 0.15
C ALA A 175 -10.45 -1.76 -0.03
N PHE A 176 -11.32 -0.74 -0.07
CA PHE A 176 -12.72 -0.92 -0.46
C PHE A 176 -12.86 -1.09 -1.98
N SER A 177 -13.85 -1.87 -2.41
CA SER A 177 -14.30 -1.86 -3.79
C SER A 177 -14.97 -0.51 -4.13
N PRO A 178 -14.97 -0.08 -5.40
CA PRO A 178 -15.55 1.20 -5.80
C PRO A 178 -17.06 1.36 -5.52
N ASP A 179 -17.78 0.25 -5.40
CA ASP A 179 -19.20 0.22 -5.00
C ASP A 179 -19.41 0.15 -3.48
N GLY A 180 -18.34 -0.03 -2.70
CA GLY A 180 -18.35 -0.09 -1.25
C GLY A 180 -18.88 -1.40 -0.65
N TYR A 181 -19.28 -2.38 -1.46
CA TYR A 181 -19.86 -3.64 -0.96
C TYR A 181 -18.81 -4.64 -0.50
N LEU A 182 -17.60 -4.59 -1.08
CA LEU A 182 -16.51 -5.47 -0.74
C LEU A 182 -15.35 -4.68 -0.10
N LEU A 183 -14.66 -5.36 0.81
CA LEU A 183 -13.38 -4.93 1.35
C LEU A 183 -12.36 -6.01 1.00
N ALA A 184 -11.23 -5.63 0.42
CA ALA A 184 -10.09 -6.54 0.21
C ALA A 184 -9.09 -6.34 1.35
N SER A 185 -8.52 -7.43 1.85
CA SER A 185 -7.35 -7.41 2.73
C SER A 185 -6.27 -8.35 2.22
N GLY A 186 -5.04 -7.85 2.12
CA GLY A 186 -3.85 -8.65 1.80
C GLY A 186 -3.05 -8.95 3.06
N SER A 187 -2.61 -10.19 3.23
CA SER A 187 -1.92 -10.64 4.45
C SER A 187 -0.58 -11.32 4.19
N MET A 188 0.24 -11.31 5.24
CA MET A 188 1.47 -12.09 5.33
C MET A 188 1.20 -13.61 5.43
N ASP A 189 -0.05 -14.05 5.52
CA ASP A 189 -0.46 -15.45 5.34
C ASP A 189 -0.52 -15.87 3.86
N ARG A 190 -0.16 -14.95 2.95
CA ARG A 190 -0.06 -15.15 1.49
C ARG A 190 -1.43 -15.24 0.80
N THR A 191 -2.51 -14.89 1.51
CA THR A 191 -3.87 -14.86 0.98
C THR A 191 -4.42 -13.44 0.94
N VAL A 192 -5.39 -13.26 0.05
CA VAL A 192 -6.25 -12.09 0.03
C VAL A 192 -7.65 -12.54 0.46
N CYS A 193 -8.27 -11.83 1.39
CA CYS A 193 -9.67 -12.03 1.70
C CYS A 193 -10.51 -10.89 1.11
N LEU A 194 -11.60 -11.25 0.44
CA LEU A 194 -12.67 -10.35 0.05
C LEU A 194 -13.81 -10.54 1.06
N TRP A 195 -14.13 -9.48 1.78
CA TRP A 195 -15.15 -9.45 2.81
C TRP A 195 -16.38 -8.73 2.27
N ASP A 196 -17.56 -9.25 2.59
CA ASP A 196 -18.79 -8.49 2.46
C ASP A 196 -18.84 -7.45 3.60
N VAL A 197 -18.90 -6.17 3.24
CA VAL A 197 -18.80 -5.06 4.21
C VAL A 197 -20.00 -4.99 5.15
N HIS A 198 -21.16 -5.49 4.74
CA HIS A 198 -22.37 -5.41 5.57
C HIS A 198 -22.42 -6.52 6.61
N THR A 199 -22.07 -7.74 6.21
CA THR A 199 -22.14 -8.94 7.04
C THR A 199 -20.84 -9.25 7.78
N GLY A 200 -19.72 -8.69 7.32
CA GLY A 200 -18.38 -8.97 7.81
C GLY A 200 -17.88 -10.39 7.53
N GLN A 201 -18.58 -11.14 6.68
CA GLN A 201 -18.21 -12.49 6.32
C GLN A 201 -17.23 -12.50 5.14
N ILE A 202 -16.38 -13.52 5.09
CA ILE A 202 -15.52 -13.76 3.94
C ILE A 202 -16.42 -14.14 2.76
N HIS A 203 -16.52 -13.26 1.78
CA HIS A 203 -17.13 -13.56 0.49
C HIS A 203 -16.23 -14.51 -0.31
N ARG A 204 -14.91 -14.29 -0.27
CA ARG A 204 -13.94 -15.13 -0.98
C ARG A 204 -12.52 -15.02 -0.41
N THR A 205 -11.76 -16.10 -0.47
CA THR A 205 -10.31 -16.09 -0.25
C THR A 205 -9.58 -16.38 -1.57
N LEU A 206 -8.65 -15.50 -1.93
CA LEU A 206 -7.78 -15.65 -3.10
C LEU A 206 -6.43 -16.22 -2.64
N SER A 207 -6.06 -17.37 -3.19
CA SER A 207 -4.80 -18.04 -2.91
C SER A 207 -4.00 -18.23 -4.19
N GLY A 208 -2.68 -18.10 -4.10
CA GLY A 208 -1.80 -18.30 -5.25
C GLY A 208 -0.49 -17.52 -5.19
N HIS A 209 -0.36 -16.54 -4.29
CA HIS A 209 0.94 -15.98 -3.93
C HIS A 209 1.74 -16.97 -3.08
N THR A 210 3.05 -16.99 -3.26
CA THR A 210 3.95 -17.90 -2.54
C THR A 210 4.68 -17.23 -1.37
N ASN A 211 4.48 -15.93 -1.20
CA ASN A 211 5.04 -15.13 -0.11
C ASN A 211 4.07 -14.01 0.31
N TRP A 212 4.47 -13.16 1.26
CA TRP A 212 3.63 -12.13 1.86
C TRP A 212 3.04 -11.20 0.81
N ILE A 213 1.76 -10.91 0.92
CA ILE A 213 1.14 -9.83 0.16
C ILE A 213 1.49 -8.52 0.85
N TRP A 214 1.81 -7.50 0.05
CA TRP A 214 2.15 -6.16 0.54
C TRP A 214 1.04 -5.16 0.25
N SER A 215 0.39 -5.27 -0.91
CA SER A 215 -0.57 -4.28 -1.38
C SER A 215 -1.72 -4.95 -2.14
N VAL A 216 -2.93 -4.41 -1.95
CA VAL A 216 -4.12 -4.75 -2.73
C VAL A 216 -4.74 -3.46 -3.29
N ALA A 217 -5.26 -3.51 -4.52
CA ALA A 217 -5.95 -2.38 -5.14
C ALA A 217 -7.04 -2.86 -6.10
N PHE A 218 -8.25 -2.32 -5.97
CA PHE A 218 -9.32 -2.56 -6.93
C PHE A 218 -9.14 -1.73 -8.20
N SER A 219 -9.57 -2.26 -9.34
CA SER A 219 -9.76 -1.45 -10.54
C SER A 219 -10.92 -0.46 -10.33
N PRO A 220 -10.93 0.70 -11.02
CA PRO A 220 -12.00 1.70 -10.86
C PRO A 220 -13.42 1.19 -11.15
N ASN A 221 -13.55 0.14 -11.97
CA ASN A 221 -14.82 -0.51 -12.27
C ASN A 221 -15.16 -1.69 -11.34
N GLY A 222 -14.34 -1.97 -10.32
CA GLY A 222 -14.53 -3.04 -9.35
C GLY A 222 -14.35 -4.46 -9.88
N ARG A 223 -14.14 -4.65 -11.19
CA ARG A 223 -14.06 -5.99 -11.80
C ARG A 223 -12.79 -6.74 -11.45
N TYR A 224 -11.68 -6.02 -11.28
CA TYR A 224 -10.37 -6.61 -11.07
C TYR A 224 -9.78 -6.19 -9.73
N LEU A 225 -8.99 -7.08 -9.16
CA LEU A 225 -8.12 -6.77 -8.02
C LEU A 225 -6.66 -7.00 -8.45
N ALA A 226 -5.79 -6.04 -8.20
CA ALA A 226 -4.35 -6.20 -8.32
C ALA A 226 -3.73 -6.44 -6.95
N THR A 227 -2.80 -7.39 -6.85
CA THR A 227 -2.07 -7.67 -5.61
C THR A 227 -0.57 -7.76 -5.83
N GLY A 228 0.21 -7.06 -5.02
CA GLY A 228 1.67 -7.10 -5.03
C GLY A 228 2.22 -7.92 -3.88
N SER A 229 3.23 -8.76 -4.14
CA SER A 229 3.75 -9.73 -3.17
C SER A 229 5.28 -9.77 -3.09
N ALA A 230 5.78 -10.19 -1.93
CA ALA A 230 7.17 -10.53 -1.66
C ALA A 230 7.70 -11.70 -2.51
N ASP A 231 6.84 -12.38 -3.27
CA ASP A 231 7.25 -13.40 -4.25
C ASP A 231 7.75 -12.80 -5.59
N ALA A 232 7.90 -11.47 -5.63
CA ALA A 232 8.30 -10.69 -6.79
C ALA A 232 7.29 -10.76 -7.96
N THR A 233 6.02 -11.00 -7.66
CA THR A 233 4.94 -10.97 -8.64
C THR A 233 3.84 -9.98 -8.27
N ILE A 234 3.16 -9.49 -9.30
CA ILE A 234 1.85 -8.82 -9.20
C ILE A 234 0.82 -9.74 -9.84
N LYS A 235 -0.28 -10.04 -9.15
CA LYS A 235 -1.37 -10.83 -9.71
C LYS A 235 -2.58 -9.95 -9.96
N LEU A 236 -3.27 -10.21 -11.08
CA LEU A 236 -4.55 -9.62 -11.42
C LEU A 236 -5.62 -10.70 -11.29
N TRP A 237 -6.64 -10.43 -10.48
CA TRP A 237 -7.72 -11.35 -10.16
C TRP A 237 -9.03 -10.80 -10.71
N ASP A 238 -9.90 -11.70 -11.17
CA ASP A 238 -11.30 -11.38 -11.39
C ASP A 238 -12.02 -11.44 -10.04
N VAL A 239 -12.65 -10.34 -9.62
CA VAL A 239 -13.26 -10.20 -8.28
C VAL A 239 -14.43 -11.16 -8.11
N GLN A 240 -15.23 -11.35 -9.15
CA GLN A 240 -16.44 -12.17 -9.10
C GLN A 240 -16.11 -13.66 -8.97
N THR A 241 -15.20 -14.15 -9.82
CA THR A 241 -14.86 -15.58 -9.91
C THR A 241 -13.72 -15.97 -8.97
N GLY A 242 -12.87 -15.03 -8.58
CA GLY A 242 -11.62 -15.28 -7.85
C GLY A 242 -10.49 -15.84 -8.71
N ALA A 243 -10.68 -15.93 -10.03
CA ALA A 243 -9.66 -16.47 -10.91
C ALA A 243 -8.46 -15.53 -11.02
N CYS A 244 -7.25 -16.06 -10.90
CA CYS A 244 -6.03 -15.33 -11.25
C CYS A 244 -5.94 -15.22 -12.78
N LEU A 245 -6.26 -14.04 -13.31
CA LEU A 245 -6.26 -13.76 -14.76
C LEU A 245 -4.84 -13.58 -15.31
N LYS A 246 -3.97 -12.94 -14.54
CA LYS A 246 -2.61 -12.63 -14.98
C LYS A 246 -1.63 -12.63 -13.81
N THR A 247 -0.43 -13.15 -14.04
CA THR A 247 0.72 -12.96 -13.14
C THR A 247 1.77 -12.16 -13.88
N LEU A 248 2.04 -10.96 -13.40
CA LEU A 248 3.11 -10.08 -13.86
C LEU A 248 4.34 -10.34 -12.99
N ARG A 249 5.50 -10.49 -13.62
CA ARG A 249 6.78 -10.58 -12.95
C ARG A 249 7.80 -9.81 -13.79
N PRO A 250 8.75 -9.10 -13.17
CA PRO A 250 9.84 -8.50 -13.93
C PRO A 250 10.63 -9.61 -14.61
N GLU A 251 11.16 -9.31 -15.80
CA GLU A 251 12.14 -10.20 -16.43
C GLU A 251 13.35 -10.30 -15.52
N ARG A 252 13.67 -11.52 -15.09
CA ARG A 252 14.93 -11.77 -14.39
C ARG A 252 16.04 -11.69 -15.45
N PRO A 253 17.01 -10.77 -15.34
CA PRO A 253 18.01 -10.53 -16.39
C PRO A 253 18.79 -11.78 -16.80
N TYR A 254 18.90 -12.75 -15.89
CA TYR A 254 19.66 -13.98 -16.07
C TYR A 254 18.78 -15.18 -16.42
N GLU A 255 17.45 -15.09 -16.27
CA GLU A 255 16.55 -16.20 -16.56
C GLU A 255 16.58 -16.49 -18.07
N ARG A 256 16.98 -17.72 -18.42
CA ARG A 256 17.24 -18.17 -19.80
C ARG A 256 18.44 -17.51 -20.50
N MET A 257 19.26 -16.74 -19.79
CA MET A 257 20.51 -16.22 -20.34
C MET A 257 21.44 -17.39 -20.68
N ASN A 258 21.82 -17.52 -21.96
CA ASN A 258 22.73 -18.57 -22.38
C ASN A 258 24.18 -18.18 -22.06
N ILE A 259 24.80 -18.90 -21.12
CA ILE A 259 26.21 -18.71 -20.71
C ILE A 259 27.15 -19.76 -21.32
N THR A 260 26.68 -20.51 -22.31
CA THR A 260 27.49 -21.51 -23.03
C THR A 260 28.67 -20.84 -23.72
N GLY A 261 29.88 -21.30 -23.42
CA GLY A 261 31.11 -20.73 -23.98
C GLY A 261 31.54 -19.38 -23.40
N ALA A 262 30.86 -18.89 -22.35
CA ALA A 262 31.27 -17.67 -21.67
C ALA A 262 32.67 -17.84 -21.04
N THR A 263 33.61 -16.99 -21.46
CA THR A 263 35.00 -16.94 -20.96
C THR A 263 35.14 -15.88 -19.87
N GLY A 264 36.09 -16.05 -18.94
CA GLY A 264 36.37 -15.06 -17.88
C GLY A 264 35.47 -15.15 -16.64
N LEU A 265 34.53 -16.11 -16.59
CA LEU A 265 33.72 -16.40 -15.42
C LEU A 265 34.35 -17.53 -14.58
N THR A 266 34.44 -17.32 -13.26
CA THR A 266 34.82 -18.39 -12.33
C THR A 266 33.70 -19.43 -12.20
N HIS A 267 34.03 -20.61 -11.66
CA HIS A 267 33.03 -21.64 -11.39
C HIS A 267 31.91 -21.14 -10.45
N ALA A 268 32.27 -20.38 -9.43
CA ALA A 268 31.31 -19.76 -8.50
C ALA A 268 30.39 -18.75 -9.19
N GLN A 269 30.93 -17.93 -10.10
CA GLN A 269 30.13 -16.98 -10.88
C GLN A 269 29.17 -17.70 -11.84
N LYS A 270 29.61 -18.76 -12.51
CA LYS A 270 28.73 -19.60 -13.35
C LYS A 270 27.64 -20.27 -12.52
N ALA A 271 27.96 -20.78 -11.33
CA ALA A 271 26.99 -21.37 -10.42
C ALA A 271 25.97 -20.32 -9.95
N ALA A 272 26.40 -19.10 -9.61
CA ALA A 272 25.52 -18.00 -9.23
C ALA A 272 24.59 -17.60 -10.39
N LEU A 273 25.10 -17.47 -11.62
CA LEU A 273 24.29 -17.17 -12.79
C LEU A 273 23.26 -18.27 -13.08
N LYS A 274 23.64 -19.54 -12.95
CA LYS A 274 22.70 -20.69 -13.06
C LYS A 274 21.64 -20.65 -11.97
N ALA A 275 22.01 -20.32 -10.73
CA ALA A 275 21.05 -20.13 -9.64
C ALA A 275 20.07 -18.96 -9.90
N LEU A 276 20.51 -17.96 -10.67
CA LEU A 276 19.68 -16.85 -11.15
C LEU A 276 18.88 -17.18 -12.43
N GLY A 277 19.01 -18.39 -12.97
CA GLY A 277 18.21 -18.91 -14.08
C GLY A 277 18.92 -19.00 -15.43
N ALA A 278 20.24 -18.77 -15.48
CA ALA A 278 21.03 -18.91 -16.71
C ALA A 278 21.13 -20.38 -17.16
N ILE A 279 21.19 -20.60 -18.46
CA ILE A 279 21.30 -21.93 -19.07
C ILE A 279 22.70 -22.14 -19.66
N GLU A 280 23.25 -23.33 -19.49
CA GLU A 280 24.51 -23.77 -20.14
C GLU A 280 24.20 -25.08 -20.85
N THR A 281 24.11 -25.03 -22.18
CA THR A 281 23.86 -26.21 -23.02
C THR A 281 25.18 -26.85 -23.38
N GLN A 282 25.35 -28.16 -23.12
CA GLN A 282 26.48 -28.90 -23.66
C GLN A 282 26.35 -28.95 -25.19
N ARG A 283 27.41 -28.58 -25.92
CA ARG A 283 27.49 -28.88 -27.36
C ARG A 283 27.59 -30.40 -27.50
N ILE A 284 26.65 -31.00 -28.23
CA ILE A 284 26.74 -32.37 -28.74
C ILE A 284 27.85 -32.42 -29.80
#